data_AF-C7NHT5-F1
#
_entry.id   AF-C7NHT5-F1
#
_cell.length_a   1.000
_cell.length_b   1.000
_cell.length_c   1.000
_cell.angle_alpha   90.00
_cell.angle_beta   90.00
_cell.angle_gamma   90.00
#
_symmetry.space_group_name_H-M   'P 1'
#
loop_
_entity.id
_entity.type
_entity.pdbx_description
1 polymer ?
#
loop_
_entity_poly.entity_id
_entity_poly.type
_entity_poly.pdbx_seq_one_letter_code
_entity_poly.pdbx_strand_id
1 'polypeptide(L)' 'MAKELDFIKNVDQLHAFYTENVRMLAHAYDLSDEDAARILARFDFNNVSRAILRPPRVDNFDDPETLRRTLED' A
#
# COMPACT_ATOMS: atom_id res chain seq x y z
N MET A 1 -9.42 17.38 15.44
CA MET A 1 -9.93 17.16 14.07
C MET A 1 -8.81 17.09 13.02
N ALA A 2 -7.87 18.06 12.93
CA ALA A 2 -6.82 18.05 11.91
C ALA A 2 -5.84 16.85 12.06
N LYS A 3 -5.37 16.58 13.28
CA LYS A 3 -4.42 15.48 13.56
C LYS A 3 -5.00 14.10 13.27
N GLU A 4 -6.29 13.91 13.53
CA GLU A 4 -7.02 12.66 13.28
C GLU A 4 -7.18 12.42 11.78
N LEU A 5 -7.45 13.48 11.00
CA LEU A 5 -7.50 13.39 9.54
C LEU A 5 -6.12 13.09 8.94
N ASP A 6 -5.07 13.75 9.42
CA ASP A 6 -3.69 13.49 9.00
C ASP A 6 -3.29 12.04 9.33
N PHE A 7 -3.68 11.53 10.50
CA PHE A 7 -3.44 10.15 10.89
C PHE A 7 -4.07 9.16 9.90
N ILE A 8 -5.36 9.33 9.58
CA ILE A 8 -6.05 8.44 8.62
C ILE A 8 -5.43 8.52 7.22
N LYS A 9 -5.00 9.70 6.77
CA LYS A 9 -4.30 9.86 5.49
C LYS A 9 -2.99 9.07 5.46
N ASN A 10 -2.17 9.18 6.50
CA ASN A 10 -0.92 8.45 6.61
C ASN A 10 -1.15 6.93 6.69
N VAL A 11 -2.23 6.48 7.34
CA VAL A 11 -2.61 5.06 7.38
C VAL A 11 -3.02 4.56 5.98
N ASP A 12 -3.78 5.33 5.18
CA ASP A 12 -4.12 4.94 3.80
C ASP A 12 -2.86 4.84 2.91
N GLN A 13 -1.92 5.77 3.06
CA GLN A 13 -0.64 5.73 2.33
C GLN A 13 0.21 4.51 2.72
N LEU A 14 0.34 4.24 4.03
CA LEU A 14 1.02 3.03 4.51
C LEU A 14 0.31 1.77 3.98
N HIS A 15 -1.01 1.81 3.90
CA HIS A 15 -1.81 0.72 3.36
C HIS A 15 -1.53 0.45 1.89
N ALA A 16 -1.48 1.50 1.07
CA ALA A 16 -1.12 1.38 -0.35
C ALA A 16 0.29 0.82 -0.51
N PHE A 17 1.27 1.38 0.24
CA PHE A 17 2.67 0.97 0.16
C PHE A 17 2.86 -0.51 0.52
N TYR A 18 2.33 -0.98 1.66
CA TYR A 18 2.51 -2.38 2.02
C TYR A 18 1.79 -3.30 1.00
N THR A 19 0.66 -2.88 0.43
CA THR A 19 -0.09 -3.71 -0.52
C THR A 19 0.75 -3.97 -1.77
N GLU A 20 1.50 -2.97 -2.23
CA GLU A 20 2.41 -3.15 -3.37
C GLU A 20 3.60 -4.05 -3.03
N ASN A 21 4.17 -3.93 -1.83
CA ASN A 21 5.21 -4.87 -1.37
C ASN A 21 4.71 -6.32 -1.34
N VAL A 22 3.46 -6.53 -0.90
CA VAL A 22 2.84 -7.87 -0.90
C VAL A 22 2.59 -8.37 -2.32
N ARG A 23 2.19 -7.51 -3.26
CA ARG A 23 2.08 -7.87 -4.68
C ARG A 23 3.43 -8.29 -5.26
N MET A 24 4.47 -7.49 -5.05
CA MET A 24 5.83 -7.81 -5.49
C MET A 24 6.31 -9.14 -4.89
N LEU A 25 6.02 -9.38 -3.61
CA LEU A 25 6.33 -10.65 -2.95
C LEU A 25 5.56 -11.81 -3.58
N ALA A 26 4.25 -11.66 -3.84
CA ALA A 26 3.46 -12.70 -4.50
C ALA A 26 4.06 -13.09 -5.86
N HIS A 27 4.43 -12.10 -6.67
CA HIS A 27 5.05 -12.33 -7.98
C HIS A 27 6.42 -13.01 -7.86
N ALA A 28 7.21 -12.69 -6.82
CA ALA A 28 8.48 -13.37 -6.57
C ALA A 28 8.33 -14.86 -6.20
N TYR A 29 7.14 -15.28 -5.78
CA TYR A 29 6.77 -16.67 -5.52
C TYR A 29 5.90 -17.28 -6.64
N ASP A 30 5.88 -16.66 -7.82
CA ASP A 30 5.10 -17.10 -8.99
C ASP A 30 3.57 -17.20 -8.73
N LEU A 31 3.05 -16.38 -7.81
CA LEU A 31 1.61 -16.30 -7.51
C LEU A 31 0.97 -15.15 -8.27
N SER A 32 -0.21 -15.38 -8.86
CA SER A 32 -1.04 -14.28 -9.35
C SER A 32 -1.65 -13.47 -8.20
N ASP A 33 -2.11 -12.26 -8.49
CA ASP A 33 -2.80 -11.40 -7.51
C ASP A 33 -4.05 -12.11 -6.94
N GLU A 34 -4.77 -12.90 -7.75
CA GLU A 34 -5.92 -13.70 -7.30
C GLU A 34 -5.53 -14.85 -6.38
N ASP A 35 -4.40 -15.51 -6.65
CA ASP A 35 -3.91 -16.62 -5.83
C ASP A 35 -3.43 -16.09 -4.48
N ALA A 36 -2.66 -15.01 -4.50
CA ALA A 36 -2.24 -14.30 -3.30
C ALA A 36 -3.44 -13.81 -2.49
N ALA A 37 -4.46 -13.21 -3.12
CA ALA A 37 -5.69 -12.80 -2.45
C ALA A 37 -6.39 -13.97 -1.72
N ARG A 38 -6.52 -15.13 -2.38
CA ARG A 38 -7.12 -16.32 -1.77
C ARG A 38 -6.31 -16.85 -0.59
N ILE A 39 -4.98 -16.84 -0.69
CA ILE A 39 -4.10 -17.28 0.41
C ILE A 39 -4.21 -16.29 1.58
N LEU A 40 -4.05 -15.00 1.33
CA LEU A 40 -4.13 -13.94 2.35
C LEU A 40 -5.44 -13.97 3.13
N ALA A 41 -6.56 -14.23 2.45
CA ALA A 41 -7.87 -14.36 3.09
C ALA A 41 -7.97 -15.54 4.09
N ARG A 42 -7.21 -16.63 3.88
CA ARG A 42 -7.18 -17.79 4.79
C ARG A 42 -6.43 -17.51 6.09
N PHE A 43 -5.59 -16.47 6.11
CA PHE A 43 -4.80 -16.04 7.26
C PHE A 43 -5.31 -14.71 7.85
N ASP A 44 -6.56 -14.35 7.57
CA ASP A 44 -7.22 -13.14 8.07
C ASP A 44 -6.60 -11.80 7.66
N PHE A 45 -5.73 -11.78 6.64
CA PHE A 45 -5.21 -10.55 6.02
C PHE A 45 -6.23 -9.91 5.07
N ASN A 46 -7.45 -9.69 5.55
CA ASN A 46 -8.63 -9.34 4.75
C ASN A 46 -8.56 -7.96 4.06
N ASN A 47 -7.84 -7.02 4.67
CA ASN A 47 -7.55 -5.71 4.07
C ASN A 47 -6.66 -5.85 2.83
N VAL A 48 -5.55 -6.58 2.97
CA VAL A 48 -4.57 -6.81 1.90
C VAL A 48 -5.16 -7.69 0.81
N SER A 49 -5.87 -8.77 1.17
CA SER A 49 -6.45 -9.72 0.22
C SER A 49 -7.44 -9.07 -0.75
N ARG A 50 -8.17 -8.04 -0.30
CA ARG A 50 -9.08 -7.27 -1.15
C ARG A 50 -8.36 -6.19 -1.95
N ALA A 51 -7.33 -5.59 -1.36
CA ALA A 51 -6.62 -4.48 -1.96
C ALA A 51 -5.68 -4.89 -3.09
N ILE A 52 -5.05 -6.06 -2.99
CA ILE A 52 -4.16 -6.60 -4.03
C ILE A 52 -4.87 -6.87 -5.35
N LEU A 53 -6.20 -7.01 -5.36
CA LEU A 53 -7.00 -7.18 -6.58
C LEU A 53 -7.28 -5.86 -7.31
N ARG A 54 -6.91 -4.72 -6.74
CA ARG A 54 -7.08 -3.40 -7.36
C ARG A 54 -5.79 -2.97 -8.03
N PRO A 55 -5.83 -2.25 -9.16
CA PRO A 55 -4.63 -1.71 -9.78
C PRO A 55 -3.73 -0.98 -8.77
N PRO A 56 -2.39 -1.05 -8.91
CA PRO A 56 -1.48 -0.30 -8.07
C PRO A 56 -1.95 1.15 -7.93
N ARG A 57 -2.12 1.60 -6.68
CA ARG A 57 -2.34 3.01 -6.42
C ARG A 57 -0.97 3.64 -6.62
N VAL A 58 -0.72 4.15 -7.83
CA VAL A 58 0.41 5.02 -8.12
C VAL A 58 0.13 6.32 -7.38
N ASP A 59 0.30 6.28 -6.06
CA ASP A 59 0.49 7.51 -5.31
C ASP A 59 1.82 8.05 -5.84
N ASN A 60 1.76 9.12 -6.63
CA ASN A 60 2.93 9.91 -6.97
C ASN A 60 3.47 10.40 -5.62
N PHE A 61 4.42 9.65 -5.05
CA PHE A 61 4.96 9.91 -3.71
C PHE A 61 5.71 11.24 -3.63
N ASP A 62 5.88 11.94 -4.75
CA ASP A 62 6.58 13.20 -4.82
C ASP A 62 5.68 14.25 -5.46
N ASP A 63 5.00 15.06 -4.64
CA ASP A 63 5.08 16.48 -4.94
C ASP A 63 6.57 16.84 -4.75
N PRO A 64 7.30 17.26 -5.81
CA PRO A 64 8.73 17.60 -5.70
C PRO A 64 9.03 18.58 -4.57
N GLU A 65 8.03 19.38 -4.18
CA GLU A 65 8.13 20.34 -3.08
C GLU A 65 8.22 19.68 -1.69
N THR A 66 7.58 18.53 -1.50
CA THR A 66 7.61 17.79 -0.22
C THR A 66 8.98 17.15 0.00
N LEU A 67 9.58 16.57 -1.04
CA LEU A 67 10.94 16.01 -1.01
C LEU A 67 12.00 17.09 -0.79
N ARG A 68 11.87 18.26 -1.44
CA ARG A 68 12.80 19.39 -1.24
C ARG A 68 12.83 19.83 0.22
N ARG A 69 11.64 20.00 0.81
CA ARG A 69 11.52 20.46 2.20
C ARG A 69 12.07 19.46 3.22
N THR A 70 12.07 18.15 2.93
CA THR A 70 12.63 17.14 3.84
C THR A 70 14.15 16.98 3.73
N LEU A 71 14.77 17.49 2.66
CA LEU A 71 16.21 17.43 2.43
C LEU A 71 16.95 18.73 2.83
N GLU A 72 16.22 19.81 3.08
CA GLU A 72 16.76 21.13 3.47
C GLU A 72 16.75 21.40 4.99
N ASP A 73 16.14 20.50 5.79
CA ASP A 73 16.14 20.50 7.27
C ASP A 73 17.12 19.45 7.83
#